data_AF-A0A2I8DQS1-F1
#
_entry.id   AF-A0A2I8DQS1-F1
#
_cell.length_a   1.000
_cell.length_b   1.000
_cell.length_c   1.000
_cell.angle_alpha   90.00
_cell.angle_beta   90.00
_cell.angle_gamma   90.00
#
_symmetry.space_group_name_H-M   'P 1'
#
loop_
_entity.id
_entity.type
_entity.pdbx_description
1 polymer ?
#
loop_
_entity_poly.entity_id
_entity_poly.type
_entity_poly.pdbx_seq_one_letter_code
_entity_poly.pdbx_strand_id
1 'polypeptide(L)'
;MTDAQPLQALLAQCALQRESALEELYRLASPHLYALARRMLRDPAAAEDVLQECFLSIWRQAGQYRPDQSQPMTWMTRIVRNRCIDRLRRPGLELPDPDDALTLAFADDSPGPLARLAASREGNRLAGCMGELDGPQRVAIAMAFFDDLAHPDIAARLDAPLGTVKSWIRRGLQRLKRCME
;
A
#
# COMPACT_ATOMS: atom_id res chain seq x y z
N MET A 1 -25.52 -13.77 -7.42
CA MET A 1 -25.23 -12.43 -7.97
C MET A 1 -25.32 -11.47 -6.81
N THR A 2 -24.27 -11.41 -5.99
CA THR A 2 -24.27 -10.70 -4.71
C THR A 2 -23.69 -9.32 -4.98
N ASP A 3 -24.50 -8.28 -4.79
CA ASP A 3 -24.11 -6.88 -4.96
C ASP A 3 -22.82 -6.61 -4.18
N ALA A 4 -21.72 -6.35 -4.90
CA ALA A 4 -20.49 -5.88 -4.30
C ALA A 4 -20.75 -4.48 -3.72
N GLN A 5 -21.03 -4.40 -2.41
CA GLN A 5 -21.18 -3.12 -1.74
C GLN A 5 -19.85 -2.36 -1.78
N PRO A 6 -19.86 -1.05 -2.06
CA PRO A 6 -18.61 -0.28 -2.08
C PRO A 6 -17.97 -0.30 -0.69
N LEU A 7 -16.65 -0.48 -0.61
CA LEU A 7 -15.89 -0.58 0.65
C LEU A 7 -16.21 0.54 1.65
N GLN A 8 -16.55 1.74 1.16
CA GLN A 8 -16.99 2.86 1.98
C GLN A 8 -18.28 2.55 2.76
N ALA A 9 -19.27 1.91 2.13
CA ALA A 9 -20.51 1.53 2.79
C ALA A 9 -20.27 0.43 3.83
N LEU A 10 -19.37 -0.51 3.55
CA LEU A 10 -18.97 -1.55 4.50
C LEU A 10 -18.27 -0.95 5.73
N LEU A 11 -17.38 0.02 5.54
CA LEU A 11 -16.77 0.76 6.65
C LEU A 11 -17.81 1.52 7.48
N ALA A 12 -18.79 2.16 6.84
CA ALA A 12 -19.87 2.83 7.56
C ALA A 12 -20.71 1.85 8.38
N GLN A 13 -20.97 0.64 7.86
CA GLN A 13 -21.67 -0.41 8.61
C GLN A 13 -20.83 -1.02 9.73
N CYS A 14 -19.51 -1.14 9.56
CA CYS A 14 -18.59 -1.51 10.63
C CYS A 14 -18.61 -0.47 11.76
N ALA A 15 -18.73 0.82 11.43
CA ALA A 15 -18.88 1.88 12.43
C ALA A 15 -20.16 1.71 13.26
N LEU A 16 -21.20 1.12 12.68
CA LEU A 16 -22.46 0.73 13.35
C LEU A 16 -22.41 -0.67 13.99
N GLN A 17 -21.21 -1.26 14.12
CA GLN A 17 -20.98 -2.57 14.74
C GLN A 17 -21.74 -3.73 14.06
N ARG A 18 -21.90 -3.71 12.74
CA ARG A 18 -22.47 -4.84 11.99
C ARG A 18 -21.41 -5.86 11.60
N GLU A 19 -21.41 -7.02 12.26
CA GLU A 19 -20.40 -8.07 12.06
C GLU A 19 -20.35 -8.58 10.62
N SER A 20 -21.50 -8.74 9.97
CA SER A 20 -21.58 -9.16 8.56
C SER A 20 -20.87 -8.19 7.60
N ALA A 21 -20.80 -6.91 7.94
CA ALA A 21 -20.06 -5.92 7.14
C ALA A 21 -18.54 -6.09 7.29
N LEU A 22 -18.05 -6.50 8.47
CA LEU A 22 -16.63 -6.80 8.66
C LEU A 22 -16.23 -8.05 7.89
N GLU A 23 -17.08 -9.08 7.88
CA GLU A 23 -16.84 -10.30 7.10
C GLU A 23 -16.73 -10.00 5.60
N GLU A 24 -17.67 -9.22 5.06
CA GLU A 24 -17.63 -8.80 3.65
C GLU A 24 -16.39 -7.94 3.36
N LEU A 25 -16.09 -6.98 4.24
CA LEU A 25 -14.91 -6.13 4.11
C LEU A 25 -13.62 -6.95 4.12
N TYR A 26 -13.53 -7.95 5.00
CA TYR A 26 -12.42 -8.88 5.07
C TYR A 26 -12.28 -9.65 3.75
N ARG A 27 -13.36 -10.22 3.23
CA ARG A 27 -13.34 -10.99 1.98
C ARG A 27 -12.82 -10.15 0.81
N LEU A 28 -13.24 -8.89 0.71
CA LEU A 28 -12.88 -8.00 -0.39
C LEU A 28 -11.48 -7.41 -0.24
N ALA A 29 -11.04 -7.06 0.97
CA ALA A 29 -9.81 -6.31 1.19
C ALA A 29 -8.61 -7.19 1.59
N SER A 30 -8.84 -8.34 2.23
CA SER A 30 -7.77 -9.19 2.76
C SER A 30 -6.73 -9.64 1.72
N PRO A 31 -7.07 -9.99 0.45
CA PRO A 31 -6.05 -10.44 -0.50
C PRO A 31 -4.99 -9.36 -0.79
N HIS A 32 -5.43 -8.11 -0.95
CA HIS A 32 -4.54 -6.98 -1.19
C HIS A 32 -3.70 -6.64 0.04
N LEU A 33 -4.35 -6.55 1.20
CA LEU A 33 -3.70 -6.18 2.46
C LEU A 33 -2.73 -7.27 2.95
N TYR A 34 -3.05 -8.54 2.72
CA TYR A 34 -2.16 -9.66 3.02
C TYR A 34 -0.92 -9.66 2.11
N ALA A 35 -1.10 -9.44 0.80
CA ALA A 35 0.03 -9.34 -0.13
C ALA A 35 1.01 -8.22 0.26
N LEU A 36 0.49 -7.08 0.71
CA LEU A 36 1.26 -5.99 1.30
C LEU A 36 2.05 -6.45 2.54
N ALA A 37 1.37 -7.04 3.53
CA ALA A 37 2.02 -7.50 4.76
C ALA A 37 3.11 -8.56 4.48
N ARG A 38 2.82 -9.50 3.57
CA ARG A 38 3.78 -10.52 3.10
C ARG A 38 5.03 -9.91 2.48
N ARG A 39 4.88 -8.88 1.65
CA ARG A 39 6.02 -8.19 1.00
C ARG A 39 6.88 -7.45 2.03
N MET A 40 6.26 -6.79 2.99
CA MET A 40 6.95 -6.02 4.02
C MET A 40 7.66 -6.88 5.07
N LEU A 41 7.00 -7.95 5.55
CA LEU A 41 7.51 -8.76 6.67
C LEU A 41 8.34 -9.96 6.22
N ARG A 42 8.15 -10.44 4.99
CA ARG A 42 8.78 -11.66 4.43
C ARG A 42 8.55 -12.95 5.25
N ASP A 43 7.64 -12.90 6.22
CA ASP A 43 7.23 -14.02 7.08
C ASP A 43 5.71 -14.23 6.91
N PRO A 44 5.25 -15.40 6.43
CA PRO A 44 3.82 -15.69 6.30
C PRO A 44 3.05 -15.61 7.62
N ALA A 45 3.59 -16.17 8.70
CA ALA A 45 2.91 -16.22 9.99
C ALA A 45 2.78 -14.82 10.58
N ALA A 46 3.86 -14.04 10.56
CA ALA A 46 3.80 -12.65 11.01
C ALA A 46 2.85 -11.79 10.15
N ALA A 47 2.75 -12.06 8.84
CA ALA A 47 1.81 -11.37 7.96
C ALA A 47 0.34 -11.70 8.28
N GLU A 48 0.04 -12.95 8.60
CA GLU A 48 -1.30 -13.36 9.04
C GLU A 48 -1.68 -12.70 10.36
N ASP A 49 -0.79 -12.73 11.35
CA ASP A 49 -1.00 -12.08 12.66
C ASP A 49 -1.25 -10.57 12.50
N VAL A 50 -0.40 -9.90 11.71
CA VAL A 50 -0.56 -8.47 11.44
C VAL A 50 -1.88 -8.18 10.74
N LEU A 51 -2.28 -9.01 9.78
CA LEU A 51 -3.55 -8.83 9.08
C LEU A 51 -4.73 -8.93 10.05
N GLN A 52 -4.75 -9.94 10.91
CA GLN A 52 -5.80 -10.14 11.92
C GLN A 52 -5.88 -8.93 12.88
N GLU A 53 -4.76 -8.49 13.43
CA GLU A 53 -4.70 -7.31 14.30
C GLU A 53 -5.20 -6.05 13.59
N CYS A 54 -4.88 -5.91 12.31
CA CYS A 54 -5.31 -4.76 11.50
C CYS A 54 -6.81 -4.76 11.24
N PHE A 55 -7.44 -5.90 10.97
CA PHE A 55 -8.90 -5.95 10.81
C PHE A 55 -9.63 -5.65 12.12
N LEU A 56 -9.11 -6.08 13.28
CA LEU A 56 -9.63 -5.64 14.58
C LEU A 56 -9.45 -4.14 14.81
N SER A 57 -8.31 -3.59 14.35
CA SER A 57 -8.07 -2.14 14.39
C SER A 57 -9.03 -1.37 13.48
N ILE A 58 -9.28 -1.86 12.27
CA ILE A 58 -10.23 -1.30 11.30
C ILE A 58 -11.63 -1.30 11.89
N TRP A 59 -12.08 -2.41 12.48
CA TRP A 59 -13.37 -2.52 13.15
C TRP A 59 -13.55 -1.44 14.23
N ARG A 60 -12.56 -1.31 15.13
CA ARG A 60 -12.60 -0.32 16.22
C ARG A 60 -12.54 1.14 15.74
N GLN A 61 -11.87 1.38 14.61
CA GLN A 61 -11.63 2.74 14.09
C GLN A 61 -12.54 3.12 12.92
N ALA A 62 -13.46 2.24 12.50
CA ALA A 62 -14.29 2.46 11.33
C ALA A 62 -15.07 3.79 11.38
N GLY A 63 -15.55 4.21 12.56
CA GLY A 63 -16.23 5.51 12.74
C GLY A 63 -15.34 6.75 12.59
N GLN A 64 -14.01 6.57 12.61
CA GLN A 64 -13.03 7.62 12.38
C GLN A 64 -12.67 7.77 10.90
N TYR A 65 -13.07 6.83 10.04
CA TYR A 65 -12.86 6.95 8.61
C TYR A 65 -13.57 8.20 8.07
N ARG A 66 -12.88 8.94 7.21
CA ARG A 66 -13.34 10.20 6.60
C ARG A 66 -13.23 10.05 5.07
N PRO A 67 -14.34 9.85 4.35
CA PRO A 67 -14.30 9.58 2.91
C PRO A 67 -13.81 10.78 2.07
N ASP A 68 -13.89 11.99 2.63
CA ASP A 68 -13.33 13.22 2.05
C ASP A 68 -11.79 13.27 2.10
N GLN A 69 -11.15 12.51 2.99
CA GLN A 69 -9.70 12.56 3.21
C GLN A 69 -8.93 11.46 2.47
N SER A 70 -9.54 10.28 2.27
CA SER A 70 -8.89 9.14 1.63
C SER A 70 -9.89 8.11 1.16
N GLN A 71 -9.54 7.36 0.10
CA GLN A 71 -10.30 6.17 -0.32
C GLN A 71 -10.20 5.05 0.74
N PRO A 72 -11.20 4.15 0.85
CA PRO A 72 -11.24 3.09 1.86
C PRO A 72 -9.99 2.21 1.87
N MET A 73 -9.57 1.74 0.69
CA MET A 73 -8.40 0.87 0.57
C MET A 73 -7.12 1.59 1.01
N THR A 74 -6.94 2.85 0.62
CA THR A 74 -5.79 3.66 1.03
C THR A 74 -5.71 3.81 2.55
N TRP A 75 -6.85 4.02 3.22
CA TRP A 75 -6.90 4.12 4.68
C TRP A 75 -6.53 2.78 5.35
N MET A 76 -7.07 1.66 4.87
CA MET A 76 -6.76 0.33 5.40
C MET A 76 -5.30 -0.07 5.15
N THR A 77 -4.76 0.21 3.96
CA THR A 77 -3.34 0.03 3.61
C THR A 77 -2.43 0.77 4.59
N ARG A 78 -2.79 2.00 4.98
CA ARG A 78 -2.02 2.77 5.96
C ARG A 78 -2.00 2.09 7.34
N ILE A 79 -3.12 1.52 7.77
CA ILE A 79 -3.20 0.78 9.04
C ILE A 79 -2.26 -0.44 9.01
N VAL A 80 -2.33 -1.24 7.93
CA VAL A 80 -1.48 -2.43 7.75
C VAL A 80 -0.01 -2.07 7.68
N ARG A 81 0.35 -1.07 6.86
CA ARG A 81 1.74 -0.61 6.73
C ARG A 81 2.31 -0.15 8.07
N ASN A 82 1.57 0.65 8.82
CA ASN A 82 2.01 1.12 10.14
C ASN A 82 2.26 -0.07 11.07
N ARG A 83 1.36 -1.05 11.10
CA ARG A 83 1.52 -2.24 11.95
C ARG A 83 2.73 -3.09 11.54
N CYS A 84 2.99 -3.25 10.24
CA CYS A 84 4.19 -3.92 9.75
C CYS A 84 5.46 -3.19 10.22
N ILE A 85 5.50 -1.86 10.09
CA ILE A 85 6.64 -1.04 10.55
C ILE A 85 6.84 -1.20 12.06
N ASP A 86 5.77 -1.15 12.85
CA ASP A 86 5.85 -1.33 14.30
C ASP A 86 6.39 -2.73 14.66
N ARG A 87 6.02 -3.76 13.90
CA ARG A 87 6.51 -5.13 14.08
C ARG A 87 8.00 -5.24 13.75
N LEU A 88 8.46 -4.58 12.68
CA LEU A 88 9.86 -4.54 12.25
C LEU A 88 10.76 -3.74 13.21
N ARG A 89 10.19 -2.76 13.94
CA ARG A 89 10.92 -1.94 14.92
C ARG A 89 11.14 -2.61 16.28
N ARG A 90 10.53 -3.77 16.55
CA ARG A 90 10.70 -4.45 17.85
C ARG A 90 12.14 -4.97 18.00
N PRO A 91 12.88 -4.58 19.06
CA PRO A 91 14.24 -5.07 19.29
C PRO A 91 14.21 -6.58 19.58
N GLY A 92 15.03 -7.36 18.87
CA GLY A 92 15.17 -8.81 19.11
C GLY A 92 15.00 -9.72 17.89
N LEU A 93 14.62 -9.18 16.72
CA LEU A 93 15.03 -9.79 15.46
C LEU A 93 16.37 -9.15 15.08
N GLU A 94 17.42 -9.96 14.98
CA GLU A 94 18.63 -9.58 14.26
C GLU A 94 18.20 -9.16 12.85
N LEU A 95 18.12 -7.85 12.63
CA LEU A 95 18.12 -7.31 11.28
C LEU A 95 19.50 -7.69 10.71
N PRO A 96 19.57 -8.31 9.53
CA PRO A 96 20.80 -8.29 8.77
C PRO A 96 21.22 -6.83 8.64
N ASP A 97 22.51 -6.58 8.75
CA ASP A 97 23.17 -5.28 8.66
C ASP A 97 22.45 -4.34 7.67
N PRO A 98 22.13 -3.08 8.06
CA PRO A 98 21.53 -2.10 7.15
C PRO A 98 22.31 -1.93 5.83
N ASP A 99 23.62 -2.21 5.83
CA ASP A 99 24.46 -2.19 4.63
C ASP A 99 24.32 -3.43 3.73
N ASP A 100 23.92 -4.60 4.27
CA ASP A 100 23.67 -5.79 3.45
C ASP A 100 22.26 -5.79 2.83
N ALA A 101 21.26 -5.21 3.51
CA ALA A 101 19.91 -5.07 2.97
C ALA A 101 19.82 -4.06 1.80
N LEU A 102 20.78 -3.13 1.71
CA LEU A 102 20.89 -2.17 0.61
C LEU A 102 21.67 -2.72 -0.59
N THR A 103 22.48 -3.75 -0.39
CA THR A 103 23.36 -4.30 -1.45
C THR A 103 22.72 -5.48 -2.20
N LEU A 104 21.74 -6.17 -1.60
CA LEU A 104 20.96 -7.24 -2.27
C LEU A 104 19.73 -6.76 -3.03
N ALA A 105 19.36 -5.47 -2.93
CA ALA A 105 18.24 -4.89 -3.68
C ALA A 105 18.57 -4.62 -5.17
N PHE A 106 19.83 -4.83 -5.60
CA PHE A 106 20.31 -4.56 -6.96
C PHE A 106 20.83 -5.80 -7.72
N ALA A 107 20.56 -7.00 -7.23
CA ALA A 107 20.93 -8.25 -7.91
C ALA A 107 19.75 -9.20 -8.13
N ASP A 108 18.55 -8.65 -8.36
CA ASP A 108 17.46 -9.43 -8.94
C ASP A 108 17.41 -9.11 -10.44
N ASP A 109 17.89 -10.05 -11.26
CA ASP A 109 17.72 -10.08 -12.72
C ASP A 109 16.24 -10.28 -13.13
N SER A 110 15.33 -10.27 -12.15
CA SER A 110 13.91 -10.21 -12.39
C SER A 110 13.49 -8.87 -12.97
N PRO A 111 12.49 -8.86 -13.87
CA PRO A 111 11.89 -7.62 -14.34
C PRO A 111 11.44 -6.78 -13.15
N GLY A 112 11.82 -5.49 -13.13
CA GLY A 112 11.43 -4.56 -12.08
C GLY A 112 9.91 -4.51 -11.87
N PRO A 113 9.40 -3.97 -10.75
CA PRO A 113 7.98 -4.01 -10.40
C PRO A 113 7.03 -3.50 -11.50
N LEU A 114 7.46 -2.50 -12.26
CA LEU A 114 6.75 -1.98 -13.45
C LEU A 114 6.68 -2.98 -14.61
N ALA A 115 7.71 -3.80 -14.80
CA ALA A 115 7.75 -4.83 -15.82
C ALA A 115 6.92 -6.07 -15.44
N ARG A 116 6.83 -6.40 -14.13
CA ARG A 116 5.89 -7.43 -13.63
C ARG A 116 4.42 -7.01 -13.79
N LEU A 117 4.13 -5.71 -13.67
CA LEU A 117 2.78 -5.16 -13.86
C LEU A 117 2.28 -5.34 -15.30
N ALA A 118 3.17 -5.32 -16.31
CA ALA A 118 2.81 -5.41 -17.73
C ALA A 118 2.23 -6.77 -18.18
N ALA A 119 2.08 -7.75 -17.28
CA ALA A 119 1.56 -9.09 -17.58
C ALA A 119 0.06 -9.13 -17.92
N SER A 120 -0.70 -8.07 -17.63
CA SER A 120 -2.11 -7.94 -18.00
C SER A 120 -2.34 -6.75 -18.94
N ARG A 121 -3.44 -6.75 -19.72
CA ARG A 121 -3.78 -5.61 -20.60
C ARG A 121 -3.88 -4.29 -19.83
N GLU A 122 -4.51 -4.32 -18.66
CA GLU A 122 -4.63 -3.17 -17.77
C GLU A 122 -3.27 -2.72 -17.23
N GLY A 123 -2.43 -3.69 -16.84
CA GLY A 123 -1.09 -3.41 -16.35
C GLY A 123 -0.12 -2.88 -17.41
N ASN A 124 -0.27 -3.30 -18.67
CA ASN A 124 0.49 -2.74 -19.79
C ASN A 124 0.06 -1.28 -20.07
N ARG A 125 -1.26 -1.00 -20.04
CA ARG A 125 -1.78 0.38 -20.14
C ARG A 125 -1.24 1.27 -19.02
N LEU A 126 -1.25 0.77 -17.78
CA LEU A 126 -0.68 1.48 -16.62
C LEU A 126 0.85 1.68 -16.77
N ALA A 127 1.59 0.69 -17.26
CA ALA A 127 3.02 0.82 -17.54
C ALA A 127 3.31 1.91 -18.59
N GLY A 128 2.49 1.99 -19.65
CA GLY A 128 2.54 3.08 -20.64
C GLY A 128 2.31 4.45 -19.99
N CYS A 129 1.24 4.60 -19.20
CA CYS A 129 0.93 5.84 -18.49
C CYS A 129 2.02 6.24 -17.47
N MET A 130 2.67 5.28 -16.83
CA MET A 130 3.83 5.52 -15.95
C MET A 130 5.04 6.07 -16.72
N GLY A 131 5.18 5.70 -18.00
CA GLY A 131 6.19 6.25 -18.91
C GLY A 131 6.00 7.75 -19.18
N GLU A 132 4.76 8.23 -19.21
CA GLU A 132 4.42 9.63 -19.49
C GLU A 132 4.64 10.59 -18.31
N LEU A 133 4.96 10.06 -17.12
CA LEU A 133 5.23 10.86 -15.94
C LEU A 133 6.64 11.47 -15.97
N ASP A 134 6.77 12.63 -15.33
CA ASP A 134 8.08 13.25 -15.09
C ASP A 134 8.90 12.35 -14.15
N GLY A 135 10.22 12.30 -14.34
CA GLY A 135 11.13 11.41 -13.60
C GLY A 135 10.89 11.36 -12.08
N PRO A 136 10.85 12.51 -11.37
CA PRO A 136 10.58 12.54 -9.93
C PRO A 136 9.20 12.02 -9.54
N GLN A 137 8.18 12.20 -10.38
CA GLN A 137 6.83 11.70 -10.13
C GLN A 137 6.77 10.19 -10.29
N ARG A 138 7.34 9.67 -11.39
CA ARG A 138 7.44 8.23 -11.64
C ARG A 138 8.17 7.52 -10.50
N VAL A 139 9.33 8.05 -10.10
CA VAL A 139 10.17 7.46 -9.05
C VAL A 139 9.47 7.50 -7.69
N ALA A 140 8.87 8.63 -7.30
CA ALA A 140 8.16 8.73 -6.04
C ALA A 140 6.92 7.82 -5.98
N ILE A 141 6.17 7.69 -7.09
CA ILE A 141 5.04 6.76 -7.18
C ILE A 141 5.55 5.32 -7.12
N ALA A 142 6.62 4.99 -7.84
CA ALA A 142 7.16 3.65 -7.83
C ALA A 142 7.57 3.22 -6.41
N MET A 143 8.29 4.07 -5.68
CA MET A 143 8.65 3.79 -4.29
C MET A 143 7.44 3.69 -3.35
N ALA A 144 6.42 4.51 -3.54
CA ALA A 144 5.23 4.50 -2.69
C ALA A 144 4.38 3.23 -2.85
N PHE A 145 4.28 2.71 -4.07
CA PHE A 145 3.34 1.63 -4.43
C PHE A 145 4.03 0.28 -4.69
N PHE A 146 5.25 0.27 -5.22
CA PHE A 146 6.00 -0.97 -5.46
C PHE A 146 6.97 -1.31 -4.33
N ASP A 147 7.58 -0.30 -3.69
CA ASP A 147 8.56 -0.51 -2.62
C ASP A 147 7.96 -0.30 -1.22
N ASP A 148 6.65 -0.04 -1.13
CA ASP A 148 5.90 0.21 0.12
C ASP A 148 6.42 1.32 1.03
N LEU A 149 7.26 2.20 0.50
CA LEU A 149 7.84 3.27 1.31
C LEU A 149 6.77 4.29 1.72
N ALA A 150 6.83 4.74 2.97
CA ALA A 150 6.00 5.85 3.41
C ALA A 150 6.57 7.16 2.85
N HIS A 151 5.72 8.18 2.70
CA HIS A 151 6.16 9.48 2.15
C HIS A 151 7.39 10.09 2.86
N PRO A 152 7.56 9.97 4.20
CA PRO A 152 8.79 10.40 4.89
C PRO A 152 10.03 9.60 4.47
N ASP A 153 9.91 8.29 4.27
CA ASP A 153 11.04 7.44 3.86
C ASP A 153 11.45 7.73 2.41
N ILE A 154 10.46 7.99 1.55
CA ILE A 154 10.69 8.44 0.16
C ILE A 154 11.38 9.82 0.17
N ALA A 155 10.96 10.72 1.04
CA ALA A 155 11.57 12.04 1.20
C ALA A 155 13.04 11.95 1.64
N ALA A 156 13.34 11.09 2.62
CA ALA A 156 14.71 10.80 3.04
C ALA A 156 15.53 10.16 1.90
N ARG A 157 14.96 9.19 1.18
CA ARG A 157 15.66 8.46 0.11
C ARG A 157 15.93 9.29 -1.14
N LEU A 158 15.05 10.26 -1.44
CA LEU A 158 15.21 11.17 -2.57
C LEU A 158 15.95 12.47 -2.22
N ASP A 159 16.37 12.64 -0.96
CA ASP A 159 16.89 13.89 -0.43
C ASP A 159 16.02 15.11 -0.82
N ALA A 160 14.70 14.95 -0.61
CA ALA A 160 13.69 15.92 -1.06
C ALA A 160 12.72 16.27 0.08
N PRO A 161 12.22 17.51 0.17
CA PRO A 161 11.24 17.88 1.20
C PRO A 161 9.97 17.03 1.13
N LEU A 162 9.42 16.63 2.28
CA LEU A 162 8.19 15.82 2.37
C LEU A 162 7.01 16.43 1.59
N GLY A 163 6.89 17.76 1.61
CA GLY A 163 5.86 18.49 0.84
C GLY A 163 6.03 18.34 -0.67
N THR A 164 7.27 18.28 -1.15
CA THR A 164 7.64 18.06 -2.56
C THR A 164 7.29 16.65 -2.98
N VAL A 165 7.67 15.63 -2.20
CA VAL A 165 7.34 14.23 -2.47
C VAL A 165 5.83 14.01 -2.51
N LYS A 166 5.09 14.52 -1.52
CA LYS A 166 3.61 14.46 -1.52
C LYS A 166 3.03 15.12 -2.78
N SER A 167 3.60 16.24 -3.23
CA SER A 167 3.16 16.92 -4.44
C SER A 167 3.48 16.15 -5.72
N TRP A 168 4.64 15.51 -5.81
CA TRP A 168 4.99 14.63 -6.93
C TRP A 168 4.04 13.44 -7.03
N ILE A 169 3.79 12.74 -5.92
CA ILE A 169 2.86 11.61 -5.87
C ILE A 169 1.45 12.06 -6.26
N ARG A 170 0.94 13.15 -5.67
CA ARG A 170 -0.40 13.68 -5.98
C ARG A 170 -0.56 14.03 -7.46
N ARG A 171 0.38 14.79 -8.03
CA ARG A 171 0.31 15.21 -9.45
C ARG A 171 0.47 14.04 -10.40
N GLY A 172 1.37 13.10 -10.09
CA GLY A 172 1.55 11.90 -10.89
C GLY A 172 0.30 11.02 -10.89
N LEU A 173 -0.33 10.79 -9.73
CA LEU A 173 -1.59 10.05 -9.64
C LEU A 173 -2.73 10.71 -10.43
N GLN A 174 -2.83 12.04 -10.42
CA GLN A 174 -3.81 12.76 -11.25
C GLN A 174 -3.56 12.57 -12.74
N ARG A 175 -2.30 12.49 -13.17
CA ARG A 175 -1.93 12.28 -14.58
C ARG A 175 -2.16 10.83 -15.01
N LEU A 176 -1.83 9.86 -14.16
CA LEU A 176 -2.15 8.45 -14.38
C LEU A 176 -3.66 8.24 -14.55
N LYS A 177 -4.47 8.84 -13.67
CA LYS A 177 -5.93 8.76 -13.76
C LYS A 177 -6.43 9.25 -15.13
N ARG A 178 -5.97 10.41 -15.60
CA ARG A 178 -6.36 10.96 -16.91
C ARG A 178 -5.89 10.12 -18.11
N CYS A 179 -4.77 9.42 -17.99
CA CYS A 179 -4.25 8.54 -19.05
C CYS A 179 -5.00 7.19 -19.11
N MET A 180 -5.54 6.76 -17.96
CA MET A 180 -6.30 5.52 -17.83
C MET A 180 -7.80 5.68 -18.11
N GLU A 181 -8.33 6.90 -18.09
CA GLU A 181 -9.64 7.25 -18.64
C GLU A 181 -9.59 7.18 -20.19
#